data_AF-A0A3D1EPP8-F1
#
_entry.id   AF-A0A3D1EPP8-F1
#
_cell.length_a   1.000
_cell.length_b   1.000
_cell.length_c   1.000
_cell.angle_alpha   90.00
_cell.angle_beta   90.00
_cell.angle_gamma   90.00
#
_symmetry.space_group_name_H-M   'P 1'
#
loop_
_entity.id
_entity.type
_entity.pdbx_description
1 polymer ?
#
loop_
_entity_poly.entity_id
_entity_poly.type
_entity_poly.pdbx_seq_one_letter_code
_entity_poly.pdbx_strand_id
1 'polypeptide(L)'
;LLAAGPEIEVRAAPECPTCGSTFARFRKMALLGCPDCYQALEVPMQPLILRSQAAEARELPEHQGLRPSGFKSPSQPTKTLIRLERELQGAIHAEQYERAADLRDKIRKFNEGIEPLDHPE
;
A
#
# COMPACT_ATOMS: atom_id res chain seq x y z
N LEU A 1 4.88 9.46 -20.91
CA LEU A 1 4.09 8.79 -21.96
C LEU A 1 2.98 8.02 -21.26
N LEU A 2 1.82 8.66 -21.09
CA LEU A 2 0.65 8.07 -20.44
C LEU A 2 0.05 7.05 -21.42
N ALA A 3 0.12 5.77 -21.08
CA ALA A 3 -0.50 4.72 -21.87
C ALA A 3 -2.02 4.91 -21.82
N ALA A 4 -2.61 5.21 -22.99
CA ALA A 4 -4.04 5.19 -23.20
C ALA A 4 -4.55 3.77 -22.89
N GLY A 5 -5.43 3.65 -21.90
CA GLY A 5 -6.17 2.42 -21.64
C GLY A 5 -7.04 2.05 -22.85
N PRO A 6 -7.38 0.76 -23.04
CA PRO A 6 -8.11 0.33 -24.22
C PRO A 6 -9.48 1.01 -24.30
N GLU A 7 -9.82 1.52 -25.49
CA GLU A 7 -11.13 2.08 -25.81
C GLU A 7 -12.17 0.95 -25.81
N ILE A 8 -13.01 0.90 -24.77
CA ILE A 8 -14.12 -0.05 -24.69
C ILE A 8 -15.31 0.53 -25.49
N GLU A 9 -15.65 -0.09 -26.62
CA GLU A 9 -16.86 0.24 -27.38
C GLU A 9 -18.12 -0.07 -26.54
N VAL A 10 -18.79 0.98 -26.06
CA VAL A 10 -20.03 0.86 -25.26
C VAL A 10 -21.24 0.72 -26.20
N ARG A 11 -21.63 -0.52 -26.50
CA ARG A 11 -22.95 -0.82 -27.09
C ARG A 11 -24.01 -0.87 -25.98
N ALA A 12 -24.83 0.18 -25.93
CA ALA A 12 -25.92 0.43 -24.98
C ALA A 12 -25.48 0.47 -23.50
N ALA A 13 -25.92 1.50 -22.77
CA ALA A 13 -25.68 1.57 -21.33
C ALA A 13 -26.34 0.33 -20.67
N PRO A 14 -25.59 -0.55 -20.01
CA PRO A 14 -26.16 -1.78 -19.48
C PRO A 14 -27.14 -1.43 -18.35
N GLU A 15 -28.36 -1.96 -18.49
CA GLU A 15 -29.44 -1.87 -17.53
C GLU A 15 -29.80 -3.27 -17.03
N CYS A 16 -30.12 -3.39 -15.75
CA CYS A 16 -30.59 -4.64 -15.20
C CYS A 16 -32.01 -4.95 -15.72
N PRO A 17 -32.24 -6.09 -16.38
CA PRO A 17 -33.57 -6.43 -16.92
C PRO A 17 -34.62 -6.65 -15.81
N THR A 18 -34.18 -7.01 -14.60
CA THR A 18 -35.08 -7.32 -13.47
C THR A 18 -35.57 -6.07 -12.74
N CYS A 19 -34.68 -5.10 -12.50
CA CYS A 19 -35.01 -3.92 -11.67
C CYS A 19 -34.71 -2.57 -12.34
N GLY A 20 -34.29 -2.55 -13.61
CA GLY A 20 -34.02 -1.35 -14.38
C GLY A 20 -32.84 -0.49 -13.88
N SER A 21 -32.01 -1.00 -12.96
CA SER A 21 -30.87 -0.24 -12.45
C SER A 21 -29.76 -0.18 -13.49
N THR A 22 -29.25 1.03 -13.74
CA THR A 22 -28.15 1.29 -14.68
C THR A 22 -26.82 1.41 -13.96
N PHE A 23 -25.73 1.19 -14.68
CA PHE A 23 -24.38 1.43 -14.14
C PHE A 23 -24.16 2.88 -13.67
N ALA A 24 -24.78 3.86 -14.33
CA ALA A 24 -24.70 5.27 -13.94
C ALA A 24 -25.34 5.52 -12.56
N ARG A 25 -26.48 4.87 -12.27
CA ARG A 25 -27.11 4.93 -10.95
C ARG A 25 -26.22 4.31 -9.88
N PHE A 26 -25.63 3.14 -10.17
CA PHE A 26 -24.66 2.50 -9.28
C PHE A 26 -23.47 3.42 -8.98
N ARG A 27 -22.88 4.08 -9.99
CA ARG A 27 -21.77 5.04 -9.77
C ARG A 27 -22.14 6.22 -8.87
N LYS A 28 -23.40 6.66 -8.88
CA LYS A 28 -23.88 7.78 -8.06
C LYS A 28 -24.25 7.35 -6.64
N MET A 29 -24.84 6.17 -6.48
CA MET A 29 -25.43 5.71 -5.22
C MET A 29 -24.60 4.65 -4.49
N ALA A 30 -23.60 4.07 -5.16
CA ALA A 30 -22.83 2.90 -4.70
C ALA A 30 -23.71 1.69 -4.29
N LEU A 31 -24.93 1.59 -4.84
CA LEU A 31 -25.92 0.57 -4.50
C LEU A 31 -26.43 -0.12 -5.77
N LEU A 32 -26.51 -1.45 -5.70
CA LEU A 32 -27.16 -2.29 -6.70
C LEU A 32 -28.62 -2.50 -6.32
N GLY A 33 -29.49 -2.67 -7.32
CA GLY A 33 -30.94 -2.74 -7.10
C GLY A 33 -31.46 -4.11 -6.70
N CYS A 34 -30.91 -5.18 -7.29
CA CYS A 34 -31.29 -6.57 -7.02
C CYS A 34 -30.09 -7.51 -7.27
N PRO A 35 -30.19 -8.82 -6.94
CA PRO A 35 -29.10 -9.78 -7.17
C PRO A 35 -28.64 -9.88 -8.64
N ASP A 36 -29.57 -9.79 -9.59
CA ASP A 36 -29.27 -9.91 -11.02
C ASP A 36 -28.43 -8.73 -11.56
N CYS A 37 -28.35 -7.63 -10.81
CA CYS A 37 -27.47 -6.51 -11.15
C CYS A 37 -25.99 -6.92 -11.23
N TYR A 38 -25.55 -7.92 -10.47
CA TYR A 38 -24.16 -8.37 -10.52
C TYR A 38 -23.78 -8.96 -11.88
N GLN A 39 -24.72 -9.66 -12.52
CA GLN A 39 -24.53 -10.25 -13.85
C GLN A 39 -24.74 -9.21 -14.95
N ALA A 40 -25.84 -8.45 -14.86
CA ALA A 40 -26.19 -7.46 -15.89
C ALA A 40 -25.16 -6.32 -16.02
N LEU A 41 -24.45 -5.99 -14.94
CA LEU A 41 -23.47 -4.91 -14.88
C LEU A 41 -22.03 -5.41 -14.69
N GLU A 42 -21.77 -6.70 -14.93
CA GLU A 42 -20.48 -7.35 -14.65
C GLU A 42 -19.29 -6.62 -15.31
N VAL A 43 -19.36 -6.44 -16.63
CA VAL A 43 -18.28 -5.83 -17.44
C VAL A 43 -17.85 -4.45 -16.90
N PRO A 44 -18.75 -3.47 -16.71
CA PRO A 44 -18.35 -2.18 -16.16
C PRO A 44 -18.00 -2.21 -14.66
N MET A 45 -18.47 -3.22 -13.90
CA MET A 45 -18.14 -3.37 -12.48
C MET A 45 -16.79 -4.04 -12.23
N GLN A 46 -16.33 -4.92 -13.13
CA GLN A 46 -15.10 -5.68 -12.99
C GLN A 46 -13.87 -4.83 -12.58
N PRO A 47 -13.55 -3.69 -13.22
CA PRO A 47 -12.41 -2.88 -12.81
C PRO A 47 -12.59 -2.22 -11.43
N LEU A 48 -13.83 -2.00 -10.98
CA LEU A 48 -14.10 -1.49 -9.63
C LEU A 48 -13.85 -2.56 -8.57
N ILE A 49 -14.33 -3.78 -8.83
CA ILE A 49 -14.14 -4.93 -7.94
C ILE A 49 -12.64 -5.23 -7.78
N LEU A 50 -11.90 -5.28 -8.90
CA LEU A 50 -10.46 -5.55 -8.88
C LEU A 50 -9.69 -4.50 -8.08
N ARG A 51 -10.03 -3.22 -8.23
CA ARG A 51 -9.45 -2.14 -7.40
C ARG A 51 -9.79 -2.30 -5.92
N SER A 52 -11.04 -2.58 -5.59
CA SER A 52 -11.48 -2.74 -4.19
C SER A 52 -10.85 -3.95 -3.51
N GLN A 53 -10.61 -5.03 -4.25
CA GLN A 53 -9.97 -6.25 -3.75
C GLN A 53 -8.43 -6.18 -3.80
N ALA A 54 -7.87 -5.05 -4.24
CA ALA A 54 -6.44 -4.86 -4.46
C ALA A 54 -5.78 -5.94 -5.35
N ALA A 55 -6.56 -6.62 -6.19
CA ALA A 55 -6.07 -7.70 -7.05
C ALA A 55 -5.13 -7.20 -8.17
N GLU A 56 -5.17 -5.90 -8.49
CA GLU A 56 -4.23 -5.26 -9.43
C GLU A 56 -2.87 -4.92 -8.80
N ALA A 57 -2.75 -4.95 -7.47
CA ALA A 57 -1.45 -4.83 -6.84
C ALA A 57 -0.71 -6.18 -7.04
N ARG A 58 0.41 -6.15 -7.78
CA ARG A 58 1.34 -7.28 -7.94
C ARG A 58 1.86 -7.84 -6.61
N GLU A 59 1.54 -7.18 -5.50
CA GLU A 59 1.88 -7.52 -4.14
C GLU A 59 0.57 -7.44 -3.35
N LEU A 60 0.23 -8.50 -2.60
CA LEU A 60 -0.89 -8.47 -1.66
C LEU A 60 -0.71 -7.24 -0.74
N PRO A 61 -1.73 -6.40 -0.51
CA PRO A 61 -1.61 -5.32 0.45
C PRO A 61 -1.25 -5.91 1.80
N GLU A 62 -0.01 -5.72 2.24
CA GLU A 62 0.36 -6.02 3.61
C GLU A 62 -0.58 -5.21 4.51
N HIS A 63 -1.25 -5.90 5.42
CA HIS A 63 -2.22 -5.30 6.32
C HIS A 63 -1.47 -4.42 7.34
N GLN A 64 -1.19 -3.16 7.00
CA GLN A 64 -0.38 -2.25 7.85
C GLN A 64 -1.13 -1.74 9.10
N GLY A 65 -2.37 -2.20 9.33
CA GLY A 65 -3.18 -1.83 10.48
C GLY A 65 -3.66 -0.37 10.47
N LEU A 66 -4.49 -0.02 11.45
CA LEU A 66 -4.93 1.36 11.66
C LEU A 66 -3.76 2.18 12.21
N ARG A 67 -3.22 3.11 11.41
CA ARG A 67 -2.13 3.98 11.83
C ARG A 67 -2.67 5.27 12.47
N PRO A 68 -2.25 5.64 13.69
CA PRO A 68 -2.61 6.90 14.33
C PRO A 68 -2.19 8.10 13.47
N SER A 69 -2.91 9.22 13.57
CA SER A 69 -2.70 10.46 12.79
C SER A 69 -1.33 11.14 12.97
N GLY A 70 -0.46 10.61 13.82
CA GLY A 70 0.93 11.04 14.03
C GLY A 70 1.98 10.19 13.32
N PHE A 71 1.59 9.16 12.55
CA PHE A 71 2.55 8.35 11.79
C PHE A 71 3.19 9.19 10.69
N LYS A 72 4.43 9.59 10.90
CA LYS A 72 5.24 10.22 9.87
C LYS A 72 5.44 9.20 8.74
N SER A 73 5.22 9.62 7.50
CA SER A 73 5.73 8.93 6.30
C SER A 73 7.16 8.45 6.55
N PRO A 74 7.64 7.33 5.96
CA PRO A 74 9.05 6.98 6.04
C PRO A 74 9.86 8.17 5.50
N SER A 75 10.33 9.02 6.41
CA SER A 75 11.26 10.08 6.10
C SER A 75 12.48 9.41 5.49
N GLN A 76 13.07 10.03 4.47
CA GLN A 76 14.33 9.52 3.93
C GLN A 76 15.27 9.19 5.10
N PRO A 77 15.93 8.03 5.06
CA PRO A 77 16.78 7.61 6.17
C PRO A 77 17.77 8.73 6.47
N THR A 78 17.83 9.12 7.73
CA THR A 78 18.74 10.20 8.15
C THR A 78 20.17 9.79 7.85
N LYS A 79 21.07 10.77 7.68
CA LYS A 79 22.51 10.52 7.50
C LYS A 79 23.06 9.60 8.60
N THR A 80 22.52 9.70 9.82
CA THR A 80 22.85 8.88 10.98
C THR A 80 22.46 7.41 10.78
N LEU A 81 21.26 7.13 10.28
CA LEU A 81 20.79 5.77 10.01
C LEU A 81 21.68 5.11 8.96
N ILE A 82 21.95 5.80 7.85
CA ILE A 82 22.80 5.30 6.77
C ILE A 82 24.22 4.98 7.28
N ARG A 83 24.76 5.82 8.18
CA ARG A 83 26.06 5.55 8.81
C ARG A 83 26.02 4.28 9.66
N LEU A 84 25.02 4.14 10.53
CA LEU A 84 24.89 2.97 11.41
C LEU A 84 24.73 1.66 10.62
N GLU A 85 23.98 1.68 9.52
CA GLU A 85 23.86 0.51 8.62
C GLU A 85 25.20 0.13 7.99
N ARG A 86 26.00 1.11 7.55
CA ARG A 86 27.36 0.84 7.02
C ARG A 86 28.28 0.27 8.08
N GLU A 87 28.26 0.83 9.30
CA GLU A 87 29.05 0.32 10.41
C GLU A 87 28.64 -1.10 10.79
N LEU A 88 27.35 -1.41 10.76
CA LEU A 88 26.83 -2.75 11.02
C LEU A 88 27.37 -3.76 10.00
N GLN A 89 27.29 -3.43 8.71
CA GLN A 89 27.83 -4.29 7.65
C GLN A 89 29.35 -4.50 7.80
N GLY A 90 30.09 -3.45 8.17
CA GLY A 90 31.52 -3.55 8.46
C GLY A 90 31.82 -4.46 9.66
N ALA A 91 31.05 -4.35 10.74
CA ALA A 91 31.21 -5.21 11.93
C ALA A 91 30.89 -6.68 11.62
N ILE A 92 29.88 -6.96 10.81
CA ILE A 92 29.54 -8.32 10.35
C ILE A 92 30.68 -8.90 9.52
N HIS A 93 31.20 -8.15 8.55
CA HIS A 93 32.30 -8.60 7.69
C HIS A 93 33.61 -8.81 8.46
N ALA A 94 33.82 -8.07 9.54
CA ALA A 94 34.96 -8.22 10.44
C ALA A 94 34.73 -9.26 11.56
N GLU A 95 33.61 -10.00 11.51
CA GLU A 95 33.21 -11.00 12.53
C GLU A 95 33.12 -10.45 13.97
N GLN A 96 32.89 -9.13 14.10
CA GLN A 96 32.71 -8.45 15.39
C GLN A 96 31.25 -8.54 15.84
N TYR A 97 30.80 -9.74 16.19
CA TYR A 97 29.38 -10.02 16.45
C TYR A 97 28.78 -9.23 17.62
N GLU A 98 29.56 -8.96 18.67
CA GLU A 98 29.13 -8.13 19.81
C GLU A 98 28.85 -6.70 19.37
N ARG A 99 29.78 -6.10 18.62
CA ARG A 99 29.61 -4.76 18.02
C ARG A 99 28.44 -4.72 17.03
N ALA A 100 28.24 -5.78 16.25
CA ALA A 100 27.10 -5.89 15.34
C ALA A 100 25.77 -5.93 16.11
N ALA A 101 25.71 -6.62 17.25
CA ALA A 101 24.54 -6.64 18.11
C ALA A 101 24.24 -5.23 18.66
N ASP A 102 25.25 -4.52 19.16
CA ASP A 102 25.10 -3.14 19.65
C ASP A 102 24.60 -2.18 18.55
N LEU A 103 25.18 -2.28 17.35
CA LEU A 103 24.78 -1.44 16.21
C LEU A 103 23.36 -1.75 15.75
N ARG A 104 22.94 -3.01 15.74
CA ARG A 104 21.56 -3.42 15.45
C ARG A 104 20.59 -2.84 16.47
N ASP A 105 20.93 -2.88 17.75
CA ASP A 105 20.08 -2.38 18.81
C ASP A 105 20.00 -0.83 18.79
N LYS A 106 21.09 -0.15 18.42
CA LYS A 106 21.10 1.31 18.14
C LYS A 106 20.21 1.68 16.95
N ILE A 107 20.26 0.92 15.85
CA ILE A 107 19.39 1.15 14.68
C ILE A 107 17.92 0.94 15.05
N ARG A 108 17.60 -0.06 15.87
CA ARG A 108 16.23 -0.30 16.35
C ARG A 108 15.71 0.88 17.17
N LYS A 109 16.47 1.36 18.15
CA LYS A 109 16.11 2.53 18.97
C LYS A 109 15.92 3.78 18.11
N PHE A 110 16.81 4.00 17.14
CA PHE A 110 16.71 5.11 16.20
C PHE A 110 15.39 5.07 15.39
N ASN A 111 14.99 3.88 14.91
CA ASN A 111 13.74 3.69 14.16
C ASN A 111 12.48 3.81 15.02
N GLU A 112 12.57 3.53 16.33
CA GLU A 112 11.50 3.75 17.30
C GLU A 112 11.33 5.24 17.70
N GLY A 113 12.15 6.14 17.14
CA GLY A 113 12.13 7.56 17.45
C GLY A 113 12.80 7.92 18.78
N ILE A 114 13.56 6.97 19.36
CA ILE A 114 14.40 7.18 20.54
C ILE A 114 15.78 7.56 20.01
N GLU A 115 16.07 8.87 19.95
CA GLU A 115 17.43 9.32 19.61
C GLU A 115 18.41 8.73 20.63
N PRO A 116 19.40 7.92 20.18
CA PRO A 116 20.45 7.46 21.06
C PRO A 116 21.20 8.69 21.57
N LEU A 117 21.25 8.87 22.89
CA LEU A 117 22.06 9.92 23.50
C LEU A 117 23.52 9.61 23.22
N ASP A 118 24.11 10.26 22.22
CA ASP A 118 25.55 10.31 22.02
C ASP A 118 26.14 11.00 23.26
N HIS A 119 26.70 10.21 24.19
CA HIS A 119 27.63 10.73 25.19
C HIS A 119 29.02 10.70 24.57
N PRO A 120 29.61 11.86 24.24
CA PRO A 120 31.02 11.90 23.86
C PRO A 120 31.85 11.56 25.10
N GLU A 121 32.67 10.51 25.01
CA GLU A 121 33.90 10.39 25.81
C GLU A 121 35.03 11.15 25.12
#